data_AF-A0A2Z5CI45-F1
#
_entry.id   AF-A0A2Z5CI45-F1
#
_cell.length_a   1.000
_cell.length_b   1.000
_cell.length_c   1.000
_cell.angle_alpha   90.00
_cell.angle_beta   90.00
_cell.angle_gamma   90.00
#
_symmetry.space_group_name_H-M   'P 1'
#
loop_
_entity.id
_entity.type
_entity.pdbx_description
1 polymer ?
#
loop_
_entity_poly.entity_id
_entity_poly.type
_entity_poly.pdbx_seq_one_letter_code
_entity_poly.pdbx_strand_id
1 'polypeptide(L)'
;PSVYCSSQACENHRRFNPAQSSTFKWGDQTLSIQYGTGSMTGYLGSDTVMVGGISVANQVFGLSETEASFMAYMQADGILGLAFQSIASDNVVPVFNNMINQGLVSEPLFSVYLSGDGAQGSEVVFGGTDPSHYTGSIAWIPLSSATYWQINMDSVTVNGQTVACSGGCQAIIDTGTSMIVGPTSDINNLNSWVGASTDQYGDAIVNC
;
A
#
# COMPACT_ATOMS: atom_id res chain seq x y z
N PRO A 1 -1.89 -1.86 -15.44
CA PRO A 1 -2.47 -2.66 -16.54
C PRO A 1 -1.56 -2.85 -17.76
N SER A 2 -1.82 -3.86 -18.60
CA SER A 2 -1.08 -4.13 -19.86
C SER A 2 -1.97 -4.08 -21.10
N VAL A 3 -1.38 -4.04 -22.30
CA VAL A 3 -2.12 -4.14 -23.58
C VAL A 3 -2.86 -5.48 -23.77
N TYR A 4 -2.55 -6.48 -22.95
CA TYR A 4 -3.22 -7.78 -22.96
C TYR A 4 -4.48 -7.80 -22.07
N CYS A 5 -4.71 -6.77 -21.26
CA CYS A 5 -5.91 -6.68 -20.44
C CYS A 5 -7.10 -6.11 -21.22
N SER A 6 -8.22 -6.83 -21.17
CA SER A 6 -9.51 -6.44 -21.75
C SER A 6 -10.63 -6.25 -20.73
N SER A 7 -10.34 -6.26 -19.42
CA SER A 7 -11.30 -5.88 -18.39
C SER A 7 -11.69 -4.41 -18.53
N GLN A 8 -12.91 -4.04 -18.14
CA GLN A 8 -13.39 -2.64 -18.14
C GLN A 8 -12.43 -1.70 -17.38
N ALA A 9 -11.87 -2.16 -16.26
CA ALA A 9 -10.89 -1.40 -15.47
C ALA A 9 -9.62 -1.05 -16.25
N CYS A 10 -9.27 -1.80 -17.29
CA CYS A 10 -8.07 -1.55 -18.09
C CYS A 10 -8.31 -0.55 -19.23
N GLU A 11 -9.57 -0.28 -19.60
CA GLU A 11 -9.92 0.57 -20.75
C GLU A 11 -9.73 2.06 -20.47
N ASN A 12 -9.95 2.48 -19.22
CA ASN A 12 -9.81 3.87 -18.78
C ASN A 12 -8.46 4.18 -18.10
N HIS A 13 -7.53 3.22 -18.08
CA HIS A 13 -6.19 3.37 -17.50
C HIS A 13 -5.09 3.24 -18.55
N ARG A 14 -3.89 3.74 -18.23
CA ARG A 14 -2.71 3.58 -19.08
C ARG A 14 -2.29 2.11 -19.10
N ARG A 15 -2.04 1.59 -20.31
CA ARG A 15 -1.66 0.19 -20.53
C ARG A 15 -0.21 0.10 -20.98
N PHE A 16 0.59 -0.68 -20.25
CA PHE A 16 1.97 -0.97 -20.62
C PHE A 16 2.01 -1.87 -21.86
N ASN A 17 2.82 -1.48 -22.86
CA ASN A 17 3.06 -2.26 -24.08
C ASN A 17 4.49 -2.80 -24.09
N PRO A 18 4.70 -4.10 -23.79
CA PRO A 18 6.04 -4.69 -23.78
C PRO A 18 6.80 -4.56 -25.10
N ALA A 19 6.10 -4.57 -26.24
CA ALA A 19 6.72 -4.46 -27.55
C ALA A 19 7.35 -3.08 -27.83
N GLN A 20 7.04 -2.07 -27.01
CA GLN A 20 7.59 -0.71 -27.13
C GLN A 20 8.81 -0.48 -26.22
N SER A 21 9.16 -1.44 -25.35
CA SER A 21 10.33 -1.34 -24.49
C SER A 21 11.47 -2.21 -24.99
N SER A 22 12.64 -1.60 -25.21
CA SER A 22 13.85 -2.30 -25.63
C SER A 22 14.55 -3.06 -24.49
N THR A 23 14.21 -2.74 -23.24
CA THR A 23 14.78 -3.34 -22.03
C THR A 23 13.88 -4.39 -21.39
N PHE A 24 12.63 -4.49 -21.86
CA PHE A 24 11.68 -5.46 -21.35
C PHE A 24 12.11 -6.90 -21.62
N LYS A 25 11.90 -7.77 -20.63
CA LYS A 25 12.10 -9.21 -20.73
C LYS A 25 10.89 -9.92 -20.14
N TRP A 26 10.31 -10.83 -20.92
CA TRP A 26 9.27 -11.73 -20.43
C TRP A 26 9.80 -12.67 -19.35
N GLY A 27 9.00 -12.88 -18.31
CA GLY A 27 9.13 -14.05 -17.43
C GLY A 27 8.30 -15.22 -17.96
N ASP A 28 8.39 -16.36 -17.28
CA ASP A 28 7.65 -17.59 -17.58
C ASP A 28 6.52 -17.89 -16.58
N GLN A 29 6.37 -17.06 -15.54
CA GLN A 29 5.35 -17.22 -14.50
C GLN A 29 4.10 -16.37 -14.76
N THR A 30 2.94 -16.93 -14.42
CA THR A 30 1.70 -16.18 -14.25
C THR A 30 1.66 -15.52 -12.87
N LEU A 31 0.80 -14.52 -12.73
CA LEU A 31 0.57 -13.79 -11.48
C LEU A 31 -0.91 -13.79 -11.15
N SER A 32 -1.25 -13.99 -9.88
CA SER A 32 -2.58 -13.77 -9.34
C SER A 32 -2.49 -13.07 -7.99
N ILE A 33 -3.22 -11.98 -7.83
CA ILE A 33 -3.25 -11.20 -6.60
C ILE A 33 -4.70 -10.94 -6.19
N GLN A 34 -5.02 -11.27 -4.94
CA GLN A 34 -6.29 -10.94 -4.30
C GLN A 34 -6.04 -9.89 -3.22
N TYR A 35 -6.65 -8.71 -3.37
CA TYR A 35 -6.64 -7.67 -2.35
C TYR A 35 -7.86 -7.79 -1.43
N GLY A 36 -7.93 -6.96 -0.38
CA GLY A 36 -9.14 -6.82 0.44
C GLY A 36 -10.35 -6.39 -0.40
N THR A 37 -10.13 -5.46 -1.34
CA THR A 37 -11.10 -5.08 -2.37
C THR A 37 -10.43 -5.12 -3.74
N GLY A 38 -10.93 -5.98 -4.62
CA GLY A 38 -10.41 -6.13 -5.98
C GLY A 38 -9.35 -7.23 -6.12
N SER A 39 -9.02 -7.54 -7.35
CA SER A 39 -8.09 -8.61 -7.72
C SER A 39 -7.55 -8.37 -9.12
N MET A 40 -6.44 -9.02 -9.43
CA MET A 40 -5.91 -9.06 -10.78
C MET A 40 -5.24 -10.39 -11.09
N THR A 41 -5.24 -10.77 -12.37
CA THR A 41 -4.41 -11.85 -12.91
C THR A 41 -3.52 -11.29 -14.01
N GLY A 42 -2.43 -11.98 -14.32
CA GLY A 42 -1.53 -11.55 -15.39
C GLY A 42 -0.29 -12.41 -15.53
N TYR A 43 0.76 -11.79 -16.05
CA TYR A 43 2.06 -12.42 -16.28
C TYR A 43 3.15 -11.60 -15.60
N LEU A 44 4.24 -12.25 -15.19
CA LEU A 44 5.43 -11.57 -14.74
C LEU A 44 6.31 -11.18 -15.95
N GLY A 45 6.85 -9.98 -15.89
CA GLY A 45 7.90 -9.50 -16.77
C GLY A 45 8.89 -8.66 -15.97
N SER A 46 10.03 -8.35 -16.56
CA SER A 46 11.01 -7.44 -15.96
C SER A 46 11.37 -6.32 -16.90
N ASP A 47 11.58 -5.13 -16.35
CA ASP A 47 12.03 -3.95 -17.08
C ASP A 47 12.78 -2.99 -16.14
N THR A 48 13.19 -1.84 -16.64
CA THR A 48 13.65 -0.74 -15.81
C THR A 48 12.44 0.07 -15.33
N VAL A 49 12.30 0.21 -14.01
CA VAL A 49 11.23 0.99 -13.37
C VAL A 49 11.84 2.26 -12.79
N MET A 50 11.30 3.42 -13.18
CA MET A 50 11.71 4.72 -12.66
C MET A 50 10.72 5.21 -11.61
N VAL A 51 11.20 5.44 -10.38
CA VAL A 51 10.38 5.88 -9.23
C VAL A 51 11.14 6.94 -8.47
N GLY A 52 10.54 8.12 -8.25
CA GLY A 52 11.19 9.21 -7.50
C GLY A 52 12.52 9.68 -8.11
N GLY A 53 12.70 9.57 -9.43
CA GLY A 53 13.96 9.85 -10.11
C GLY A 53 15.03 8.74 -10.01
N ILE A 54 14.73 7.64 -9.32
CA ILE A 54 15.61 6.47 -9.19
C ILE A 54 15.25 5.44 -10.26
N SER A 55 16.24 5.05 -11.07
CA SER A 55 16.10 4.00 -12.08
C SER A 55 16.46 2.62 -11.49
N VAL A 56 15.45 1.79 -11.26
CA VAL A 56 15.60 0.43 -10.74
C VAL A 56 15.66 -0.55 -11.92
N ALA A 57 16.85 -1.10 -12.19
CA ALA A 57 17.03 -2.01 -13.32
C ALA A 57 16.53 -3.43 -13.00
N ASN A 58 16.10 -4.15 -14.03
CA ASN A 58 15.63 -5.55 -13.94
C ASN A 58 14.55 -5.76 -12.84
N GLN A 59 13.68 -4.78 -12.64
CA GLN A 59 12.57 -4.90 -11.70
C GLN A 59 11.51 -5.82 -12.29
N VAL A 60 11.18 -6.89 -11.58
CA VAL A 60 10.05 -7.77 -11.93
C VAL A 60 8.74 -7.12 -11.51
N PHE A 61 7.74 -7.12 -12.38
CA PHE A 61 6.39 -6.59 -12.09
C PHE A 61 5.32 -7.36 -12.86
N GLY A 62 4.08 -7.22 -12.41
CA GLY A 62 2.91 -7.84 -13.02
C GLY A 62 2.34 -7.04 -14.20
N LEU A 63 2.08 -7.73 -15.30
CA LEU A 63 1.36 -7.23 -16.46
C LEU A 63 -0.05 -7.83 -16.42
N SER A 64 -1.07 -7.01 -16.10
CA SER A 64 -2.42 -7.54 -15.95
C SER A 64 -3.00 -8.06 -17.27
N GLU A 65 -3.76 -9.13 -17.15
CA GLU A 65 -4.63 -9.72 -18.16
C GLU A 65 -6.10 -9.56 -17.76
N THR A 66 -6.40 -9.66 -16.46
CA THR A 66 -7.71 -9.32 -15.90
C THR A 66 -7.58 -8.46 -14.64
N GLU A 67 -8.54 -7.57 -14.44
CA GLU A 67 -8.67 -6.72 -13.26
C GLU A 67 -10.13 -6.66 -12.81
N ALA A 68 -10.35 -6.63 -11.48
CA ALA A 68 -11.69 -6.55 -10.89
C ALA A 68 -12.37 -5.21 -11.22
N SER A 69 -13.69 -5.24 -11.38
CA SER A 69 -14.46 -4.06 -11.83
C SER A 69 -14.31 -2.82 -10.94
N PHE A 70 -14.09 -2.99 -9.63
CA PHE A 70 -13.86 -1.87 -8.71
C PHE A 70 -12.62 -1.03 -9.10
N MET A 71 -11.60 -1.66 -9.68
CA MET A 71 -10.37 -0.97 -10.09
C MET A 71 -10.62 0.06 -11.20
N ALA A 72 -11.75 -0.04 -11.93
CA ALA A 72 -12.16 0.97 -12.91
C ALA A 72 -12.43 2.35 -12.27
N TYR A 73 -12.70 2.41 -10.95
CA TYR A 73 -12.96 3.64 -10.21
C TYR A 73 -11.71 4.18 -9.50
N MET A 74 -10.58 3.49 -9.58
CA MET A 74 -9.32 4.00 -9.06
C MET A 74 -8.80 5.13 -9.96
N GLN A 75 -8.08 6.08 -9.37
CA GLN A 75 -7.33 7.07 -10.16
C GLN A 75 -5.96 6.54 -10.60
N ALA A 76 -5.39 5.60 -9.84
CA ALA A 76 -4.09 5.02 -10.12
C ALA A 76 -4.23 3.85 -11.10
N ASP A 77 -3.33 3.78 -12.10
CA ASP A 77 -3.30 2.67 -13.07
C ASP A 77 -2.89 1.33 -12.44
N GLY A 78 -2.17 1.35 -11.32
CA GLY A 78 -1.64 0.14 -10.69
C GLY A 78 -1.11 0.39 -9.29
N ILE A 79 -0.54 -0.65 -8.69
CA ILE A 79 -0.09 -0.67 -7.29
C ILE A 79 1.41 -0.98 -7.24
N LEU A 80 2.14 -0.23 -6.44
CA LEU A 80 3.53 -0.49 -6.08
C LEU A 80 3.57 -0.86 -4.59
N GLY A 81 3.76 -2.15 -4.30
CA GLY A 81 3.84 -2.65 -2.93
C GLY A 81 5.15 -2.28 -2.23
N LEU A 82 5.06 -1.80 -1.00
CA LEU A 82 6.20 -1.43 -0.14
C LEU A 82 6.32 -2.30 1.12
N ALA A 83 5.57 -3.40 1.19
CA ALA A 83 5.69 -4.40 2.25
C ALA A 83 6.84 -5.38 1.99
N PHE A 84 7.02 -6.38 2.86
CA PHE A 84 8.14 -7.31 2.78
C PHE A 84 7.95 -8.37 1.69
N GLN A 85 9.07 -8.84 1.13
CA GLN A 85 9.09 -9.88 0.09
C GLN A 85 8.37 -11.17 0.51
N SER A 86 8.34 -11.50 1.80
CA SER A 86 7.71 -12.73 2.32
C SER A 86 6.21 -12.84 2.02
N ILE A 87 5.55 -11.72 1.70
CA ILE A 87 4.13 -11.69 1.30
C ILE A 87 3.93 -11.30 -0.17
N ALA A 88 5.02 -11.11 -0.93
CA ALA A 88 4.91 -10.87 -2.36
C ALA A 88 4.45 -12.15 -3.06
N SER A 89 3.45 -12.04 -3.93
CA SER A 89 3.07 -13.16 -4.82
C SER A 89 4.29 -13.67 -5.59
N ASP A 90 4.40 -15.00 -5.66
CA ASP A 90 5.51 -15.70 -6.31
C ASP A 90 6.90 -15.32 -5.78
N ASN A 91 6.97 -14.78 -4.55
CA ASN A 91 8.21 -14.35 -3.88
C ASN A 91 9.03 -13.36 -4.72
N VAL A 92 8.37 -12.55 -5.54
CA VAL A 92 9.00 -11.52 -6.38
C VAL A 92 9.68 -10.46 -5.49
N VAL A 93 10.89 -10.04 -5.88
CA VAL A 93 11.64 -9.00 -5.18
C VAL A 93 10.92 -7.64 -5.33
N PRO A 94 10.45 -7.00 -4.24
CA PRO A 94 9.80 -5.70 -4.31
C PRO A 94 10.74 -4.58 -4.80
N VAL A 95 10.15 -3.49 -5.30
CA VAL A 95 10.89 -2.34 -5.85
C VAL A 95 11.91 -1.78 -4.86
N PHE A 96 11.50 -1.58 -3.62
CA PHE A 96 12.37 -1.01 -2.60
C PHE A 96 13.53 -1.96 -2.22
N ASN A 97 13.27 -3.27 -2.16
CA ASN A 97 14.34 -4.26 -1.97
C ASN A 97 15.36 -4.21 -3.12
N ASN A 98 14.92 -4.05 -4.36
CA ASN A 98 15.83 -3.87 -5.49
C ASN A 98 16.60 -2.56 -5.43
N MET A 99 15.99 -1.45 -4.97
CA MET A 99 16.72 -0.20 -4.71
C MET A 99 17.86 -0.41 -3.71
N ILE A 100 17.60 -1.09 -2.59
CA ILE A 100 18.61 -1.41 -1.57
C ILE A 100 19.70 -2.32 -2.16
N ASN A 101 19.31 -3.43 -2.80
CA ASN A 101 20.25 -4.42 -3.35
C ASN A 101 21.17 -3.84 -4.43
N GLN A 102 20.68 -2.84 -5.18
CA GLN A 102 21.44 -2.16 -6.22
C GLN A 102 22.22 -0.93 -5.68
N GLY A 103 22.14 -0.62 -4.38
CA GLY A 103 22.82 0.52 -3.78
C GLY A 103 22.29 1.88 -4.26
N LEU A 104 21.01 1.96 -4.62
CA LEU A 104 20.37 3.14 -5.21
C LEU A 104 19.83 4.13 -4.16
N VAL A 105 19.86 3.75 -2.88
CA VAL A 105 19.40 4.56 -1.75
C VAL A 105 20.51 4.67 -0.70
N SER A 106 20.61 5.83 -0.05
CA SER A 106 21.61 6.08 1.00
C SER A 106 21.38 5.27 2.27
N GLU A 107 20.12 5.09 2.63
CA GLU A 107 19.71 4.32 3.81
C GLU A 107 18.65 3.28 3.41
N PRO A 108 18.61 2.11 4.06
CA PRO A 108 17.62 1.07 3.79
C PRO A 108 16.26 1.36 4.45
N LEU A 109 15.77 2.60 4.31
CA LEU A 109 14.45 3.05 4.77
C LEU A 109 13.75 3.93 3.74
N PHE A 110 12.45 4.08 3.89
CA PHE A 110 11.66 5.11 3.20
C PHE A 110 10.74 5.79 4.21
N SER A 111 10.31 7.01 3.91
CA SER A 111 9.31 7.74 4.70
C SER A 111 8.14 8.17 3.84
N VAL A 112 6.96 8.29 4.44
CA VAL A 112 5.74 8.75 3.77
C VAL A 112 5.14 9.90 4.56
N TYR A 113 4.83 10.99 3.85
CA TYR A 113 4.00 12.08 4.32
C TYR A 113 2.72 12.13 3.48
N LEU A 114 1.56 12.17 4.14
CA LEU A 114 0.26 12.33 3.49
C LEU A 114 -0.34 13.66 3.92
N SER A 115 -0.63 14.54 2.96
CA SER A 115 -1.28 15.82 3.22
C SER A 115 -2.75 15.65 3.59
N GLY A 116 -3.23 16.50 4.50
CA GLY A 116 -4.64 16.56 4.91
C GLY A 116 -5.51 17.38 3.95
N ASP A 117 -6.83 17.23 4.06
CA ASP A 117 -7.85 18.09 3.44
C ASP A 117 -7.72 18.29 1.91
N GLY A 118 -7.18 17.29 1.21
CA GLY A 118 -6.97 17.34 -0.24
C GLY A 118 -5.89 18.34 -0.68
N ALA A 119 -5.08 18.85 0.25
CA ALA A 119 -3.93 19.69 -0.08
C ALA A 119 -2.90 18.91 -0.90
N GLN A 120 -2.12 19.61 -1.72
CA GLN A 120 -0.93 19.02 -2.36
C GLN A 120 0.22 18.92 -1.35
N GLY A 121 1.19 18.07 -1.66
CA GLY A 121 2.42 17.96 -0.87
C GLY A 121 2.68 16.61 -0.22
N SER A 122 1.79 15.61 -0.40
CA SER A 122 2.12 14.23 -0.06
C SER A 122 3.42 13.78 -0.74
N GLU A 123 4.27 13.08 -0.01
CA GLU A 123 5.61 12.70 -0.45
C GLU A 123 5.97 11.28 0.00
N VAL A 124 6.70 10.56 -0.85
CA VAL A 124 7.43 9.35 -0.47
C VAL A 124 8.92 9.60 -0.71
N VAL A 125 9.72 9.51 0.35
CA VAL A 125 11.18 9.65 0.27
C VAL A 125 11.80 8.27 0.36
N PHE A 126 12.55 7.88 -0.67
CA PHE A 126 13.35 6.65 -0.65
C PHE A 126 14.78 6.97 -0.20
N GLY A 127 15.26 6.32 0.85
CA GLY A 127 16.64 6.47 1.34
C GLY A 127 16.85 7.52 2.42
N GLY A 128 15.78 8.07 3.01
CA GLY A 128 15.88 9.09 4.04
C GLY A 128 14.52 9.54 4.57
N THR A 129 14.53 10.65 5.31
CA THR A 129 13.34 11.36 5.79
C THR A 129 13.46 12.84 5.42
N ASP A 130 12.33 13.55 5.30
CA ASP A 130 12.32 15.01 5.25
C ASP A 130 11.92 15.59 6.64
N PRO A 131 12.84 16.24 7.37
CA PRO A 131 12.56 16.90 8.65
C PRO A 131 11.54 18.04 8.56
N SER A 132 11.21 18.53 7.35
CA SER A 132 10.18 19.56 7.16
C SER A 132 8.76 19.03 7.49
N HIS A 133 8.58 17.70 7.42
CA HIS A 133 7.28 17.04 7.58
C HIS A 133 6.96 16.57 9.01
N TYR A 134 7.87 16.76 9.98
CA TYR A 134 7.65 16.36 11.37
C TYR A 134 8.33 17.30 12.38
N THR A 135 7.92 17.19 13.64
CA THR A 135 8.52 17.91 14.76
C THR A 135 9.05 16.93 15.80
N GLY A 136 10.04 17.34 16.57
CA GLY A 136 10.68 16.46 17.57
C GLY A 136 11.53 15.37 16.92
N SER A 137 11.62 14.22 17.58
CA SER A 137 12.41 13.06 17.14
C SER A 137 11.52 11.90 16.73
N ILE A 138 11.98 11.11 15.76
CA ILE A 138 11.30 9.87 15.34
C ILE A 138 11.30 8.85 16.48
N ALA A 139 10.11 8.34 16.81
CA ALA A 139 9.94 7.19 17.69
C ALA A 139 10.01 5.89 16.87
N TRP A 140 10.91 4.99 17.25
CA TRP A 140 11.10 3.71 16.56
C TRP A 140 10.33 2.59 17.27
N ILE A 141 9.45 1.92 16.54
CA ILE A 141 8.65 0.79 17.03
C ILE A 141 9.17 -0.48 16.33
N PRO A 142 9.56 -1.52 17.08
CA PRO A 142 10.02 -2.77 16.47
C PRO A 142 8.88 -3.48 15.75
N LEU A 143 9.20 -4.11 14.62
CA LEU A 143 8.27 -4.99 13.93
C LEU A 143 7.98 -6.23 14.78
N SER A 144 6.71 -6.62 14.85
CA SER A 144 6.32 -7.90 15.46
C SER A 144 6.44 -9.06 14.47
N SER A 145 6.32 -8.78 13.17
CA SER A 145 6.52 -9.71 12.06
C SER A 145 6.96 -8.94 10.81
N ALA A 146 8.00 -9.42 10.12
CA ALA A 146 8.49 -8.85 8.87
C ALA A 146 7.70 -9.37 7.66
N THR A 147 6.39 -9.14 7.67
CA THR A 147 5.44 -9.53 6.61
C THR A 147 4.78 -8.28 6.02
N TYR A 148 3.89 -7.66 6.79
CA TYR A 148 3.48 -6.28 6.61
C TYR A 148 4.40 -5.36 7.43
N TRP A 149 4.17 -4.05 7.38
CA TRP A 149 4.69 -3.12 8.39
C TRP A 149 3.91 -3.30 9.71
N GLN A 150 4.06 -4.49 10.30
CA GLN A 150 3.29 -4.98 11.44
C GLN A 150 3.96 -4.63 12.76
N ILE A 151 3.20 -4.04 13.68
CA ILE A 151 3.64 -3.62 15.00
C ILE A 151 2.73 -4.17 16.10
N ASN A 152 3.26 -4.22 17.32
CA ASN A 152 2.46 -4.40 18.52
C ASN A 152 1.82 -3.06 18.91
N MET A 153 0.51 -3.06 19.15
CA MET A 153 -0.23 -1.94 19.73
C MET A 153 -0.69 -2.33 21.14
N ASP A 154 -0.46 -1.48 22.13
CA ASP A 154 -0.71 -1.82 23.54
C ASP A 154 -2.18 -1.70 23.93
N SER A 155 -2.83 -0.61 23.53
CA SER A 155 -4.27 -0.39 23.70
C SER A 155 -4.73 0.82 22.89
N VAL A 156 -6.05 0.93 22.69
CA VAL A 156 -6.69 2.14 22.17
C VAL A 156 -7.53 2.76 23.29
N THR A 157 -7.29 4.03 23.60
CA THR A 157 -7.95 4.71 24.71
C THR A 157 -8.67 5.97 24.29
N VAL A 158 -9.84 6.22 24.88
CA VAL A 158 -10.58 7.49 24.80
C VAL A 158 -10.74 8.04 26.21
N ASN A 159 -10.29 9.27 26.46
CA ASN A 159 -10.30 9.91 27.79
C ASN A 159 -9.68 9.03 28.90
N GLY A 160 -8.61 8.29 28.57
CA GLY A 160 -7.91 7.40 29.51
C GLY A 160 -8.61 6.06 29.79
N GLN A 161 -9.75 5.77 29.15
CA GLN A 161 -10.41 4.47 29.24
C GLN A 161 -10.05 3.62 28.01
N THR A 162 -9.69 2.36 28.21
CA THR A 162 -9.45 1.42 27.11
C THR A 162 -10.75 1.06 26.42
N VAL A 163 -10.83 1.35 25.12
CA VAL A 163 -12.04 1.13 24.30
C VAL A 163 -11.85 0.06 23.23
N ALA A 164 -10.61 -0.27 22.87
CA ALA A 164 -10.29 -1.36 21.95
C ALA A 164 -8.88 -1.87 22.24
N CYS A 165 -8.51 -3.02 21.65
CA CYS A 165 -7.16 -3.56 21.78
C CYS A 165 -6.75 -3.79 23.25
N SER A 166 -7.68 -4.23 24.10
CA SER A 166 -7.41 -4.44 25.54
C SER A 166 -6.47 -5.62 25.74
N GLY A 167 -5.32 -5.38 26.39
CA GLY A 167 -4.27 -6.39 26.54
C GLY A 167 -3.34 -6.52 25.33
N GLY A 168 -3.45 -5.60 24.37
CA GLY A 168 -2.63 -5.52 23.18
C GLY A 168 -3.21 -6.24 21.96
N CYS A 169 -2.80 -5.79 20.79
CA CYS A 169 -3.20 -6.33 19.50
C CYS A 169 -2.11 -6.10 18.45
N GLN A 170 -2.29 -6.71 17.27
CA GLN A 170 -1.44 -6.46 16.10
C GLN A 170 -2.07 -5.39 15.23
N ALA A 171 -1.24 -4.48 14.73
CA ALA A 171 -1.64 -3.48 13.75
C ALA A 171 -0.64 -3.45 12.59
N ILE A 172 -1.10 -3.03 11.41
CA ILE A 172 -0.24 -2.78 10.26
C ILE A 172 -0.31 -1.31 9.89
N ILE A 173 0.83 -0.73 9.50
CA ILE A 173 0.89 0.60 8.92
C ILE A 173 0.73 0.46 7.41
N ASP A 174 -0.46 0.80 6.89
CA ASP A 174 -0.83 0.53 5.51
C ASP A 174 -1.34 1.80 4.80
N THR A 175 -0.51 2.34 3.91
CA THR A 175 -0.85 3.51 3.09
C THR A 175 -1.90 3.21 2.02
N GLY A 176 -2.20 1.93 1.76
CA GLY A 176 -3.21 1.49 0.79
C GLY A 176 -4.63 1.39 1.34
N THR A 177 -4.81 1.50 2.67
CA THR A 177 -6.12 1.44 3.32
C THR A 177 -6.57 2.83 3.76
N SER A 178 -7.74 3.28 3.29
CA SER A 178 -8.23 4.64 3.53
C SER A 178 -8.71 4.92 4.96
N MET A 179 -9.13 3.89 5.71
CA MET A 179 -9.72 4.04 7.04
C MET A 179 -8.90 3.33 8.13
N ILE A 180 -9.13 3.69 9.39
CA ILE A 180 -8.68 2.88 10.51
C ILE A 180 -9.58 1.64 10.60
N VAL A 181 -9.01 0.48 10.31
CA VAL A 181 -9.73 -0.80 10.30
C VAL A 181 -9.34 -1.64 11.51
N GLY A 182 -10.32 -2.33 12.09
CA GLY A 182 -10.11 -3.23 13.22
C GLY A 182 -11.24 -4.26 13.37
N PRO A 183 -11.17 -5.15 14.37
CA PRO A 183 -12.24 -6.09 14.67
C PRO A 183 -13.57 -5.38 14.88
N THR A 184 -14.66 -5.93 14.35
CA THR A 184 -15.98 -5.29 14.36
C THR A 184 -16.45 -4.91 15.77
N SER A 185 -16.19 -5.73 16.78
CA SER A 185 -16.53 -5.43 18.17
C SER A 185 -15.82 -4.19 18.70
N ASP A 186 -14.53 -4.06 18.39
CA ASP A 186 -13.66 -2.99 18.85
C ASP A 186 -14.01 -1.68 18.15
N ILE A 187 -14.25 -1.73 16.83
CA ILE A 187 -14.70 -0.56 16.05
C ILE A 187 -16.09 -0.11 16.49
N ASN A 188 -17.03 -1.03 16.72
CA ASN A 188 -18.37 -0.66 17.22
C ASN A 188 -18.30 -0.01 18.60
N ASN A 189 -17.46 -0.52 19.50
CA ASN A 189 -17.25 0.10 20.80
C ASN A 189 -16.64 1.50 20.64
N LEU A 190 -15.55 1.63 19.88
CA LEU A 190 -14.93 2.94 19.59
C LEU A 190 -15.93 3.93 19.01
N ASN A 191 -16.72 3.52 18.02
CA ASN A 191 -17.76 4.34 17.40
C ASN A 191 -18.78 4.86 18.43
N SER A 192 -19.22 4.00 19.36
CA SER A 192 -20.12 4.42 20.44
C SER A 192 -19.48 5.46 21.38
N TRP A 193 -18.18 5.33 21.67
CA TRP A 193 -17.44 6.27 22.52
C TRP A 193 -17.25 7.64 21.86
N VAL A 194 -17.11 7.70 20.54
CA VAL A 194 -16.99 8.96 19.79
C VAL A 194 -18.34 9.55 19.37
N GLY A 195 -19.46 8.94 19.79
CA GLY A 195 -20.80 9.43 19.49
C GLY A 195 -21.24 9.20 18.04
N ALA A 196 -20.64 8.23 17.36
CA ALA A 196 -21.06 7.84 16.02
C ALA A 196 -22.37 7.02 16.07
N SER A 197 -23.24 7.25 15.08
CA SER A 197 -24.43 6.43 14.83
C SER A 197 -24.33 5.78 13.45
N THR A 198 -25.03 4.68 13.26
CA THR A 198 -25.11 4.03 11.94
C THR A 198 -26.26 4.62 11.16
N ASP A 199 -26.00 5.07 9.94
CA ASP A 199 -27.04 5.56 9.05
C ASP A 199 -27.81 4.43 8.34
N GLN A 200 -28.73 4.79 7.45
CA GLN A 200 -29.56 3.82 6.73
C GLN A 200 -28.80 2.99 5.68
N TYR A 201 -27.57 3.37 5.34
CA TYR A 201 -26.71 2.67 4.39
C TYR A 201 -25.67 1.79 5.10
N GLY A 202 -25.57 1.88 6.42
CA GLY A 202 -24.62 1.13 7.23
C GLY A 202 -23.35 1.91 7.55
N ASP A 203 -23.27 3.18 7.18
CA ASP A 203 -22.11 4.04 7.43
C ASP A 203 -22.12 4.57 8.87
N ALA A 204 -20.95 4.66 9.49
CA ALA A 204 -20.79 5.30 10.79
C ALA A 204 -20.65 6.82 10.62
N ILE A 205 -21.60 7.59 11.15
CA ILE A 205 -21.68 9.04 11.01
C ILE A 205 -21.58 9.75 12.37
N VAL A 206 -20.97 10.93 12.39
CA VAL A 206 -20.84 11.80 13.58
C VAL A 206 -21.41 13.19 13.23
N ASN A 207 -22.02 13.86 14.20
CA ASN A 207 -22.48 15.24 14.01
C ASN A 207 -21.26 16.19 13.96
N CYS A 208 -21.19 17.02 12.91
CA CYS A 208 -20.10 17.97 12.67
C CYS A 208 -20.05 19.11 13.70
#